data_AF-A0A3B9NT88-F1
#
_entry.id   AF-A0A3B9NT88-F1
#
_cell.length_a   1.000
_cell.length_b   1.000
_cell.length_c   1.000
_cell.angle_alpha   90.00
_cell.angle_beta   90.00
_cell.angle_gamma   90.00
#
_symmetry.space_group_name_H-M   'P 1'
#
loop_
_entity.id
_entity.type
_entity.pdbx_description
1 polymer ?
#
loop_
_entity_poly.entity_id
_entity_poly.type
_entity_poly.pdbx_seq_one_letter_code
_entity_poly.pdbx_strand_id
1 'polypeptide(L)' 'MPRLAQVGRETPEQDIQQVFDAVFGEGVDPITQPGTATGTPGNWWTVFALVPACFRHAVAGFQFYRG' A
#
# COMPACT_ATOMS: atom_id res chain seq x y z
N MET A 1 -12.52 -9.12 -2.23
CA MET A 1 -12.66 -7.97 -1.30
C MET A 1 -12.24 -8.42 0.09
N PRO A 2 -11.29 -7.75 0.76
CA PRO A 2 -10.95 -8.06 2.15
C PRO A 2 -12.14 -7.79 3.08
N ARG A 3 -12.19 -8.51 4.22
CA ARG A 3 -13.19 -8.26 5.27
C ARG A 3 -12.88 -7.02 6.10
N LEU A 4 -11.60 -6.62 6.15
CA LEU A 4 -11.14 -5.44 6.86
C LEU A 4 -11.34 -4.19 5.99
N ALA A 5 -11.43 -3.04 6.64
CA ALA A 5 -11.43 -1.75 5.96
C ALA A 5 -10.14 -1.57 5.13
N GLN A 6 -10.17 -0.62 4.21
CA GLN A 6 -9.06 -0.29 3.32
C GLN A 6 -8.81 1.20 3.38
N VAL A 7 -7.55 1.59 3.23
CA VAL A 7 -7.11 2.98 3.11
C VAL A 7 -6.66 3.22 1.67
N GLY A 8 -7.20 4.26 1.04
CA GLY A 8 -6.81 4.72 -0.29
C GLY A 8 -5.84 5.90 -0.22
N ARG A 9 -5.74 6.66 -1.31
CA ARG A 9 -4.85 7.85 -1.38
C ARG A 9 -5.26 9.00 -0.47
N GLU A 10 -6.50 9.01 0.02
CA GLU A 10 -7.02 10.04 0.92
C GLU A 10 -6.33 10.07 2.29
N THR A 11 -5.50 9.06 2.60
CA THR A 11 -4.67 9.06 3.81
C THR A 11 -3.79 10.32 3.92
N PRO A 12 -3.65 10.91 5.12
CA PRO A 12 -2.75 12.05 5.33
C PRO A 12 -1.26 11.65 5.37
N GLU A 13 -0.96 10.35 5.46
CA GLU A 13 0.40 9.82 5.61
C GLU A 13 1.16 9.84 4.28
N GLN A 14 2.00 10.86 4.08
CA GLN A 14 2.73 11.06 2.82
C GLN A 14 3.68 9.90 2.46
N ASP A 15 4.30 9.25 3.45
CA ASP A 15 5.18 8.10 3.22
C ASP A 15 4.41 6.89 2.67
N ILE A 16 3.15 6.70 3.11
CA ILE A 16 2.27 5.66 2.57
C ILE A 16 1.86 6.00 1.13
N GLN A 17 1.55 7.26 0.84
CA GLN A 17 1.23 7.70 -0.53
C GLN A 17 2.39 7.41 -1.51
N GLN A 18 3.64 7.67 -1.08
CA GLN A 18 4.83 7.34 -1.88
C GLN A 18 4.97 5.83 -2.14
N VAL A 19 4.65 4.99 -1.15
CA VAL A 19 4.64 3.54 -1.34
C VAL A 19 3.52 3.14 -2.31
N PHE A 20 2.35 3.77 -2.23
CA PHE A 20 1.28 3.52 -3.19
C PHE A 20 1.68 3.91 -4.62
N ASP A 21 2.36 5.04 -4.80
CA ASP A 21 2.91 5.43 -6.10
C ASP A 21 3.87 4.38 -6.66
N ALA A 22 4.75 3.83 -5.82
CA ALA A 22 5.69 2.79 -6.22
C ALA A 22 5.01 1.45 -6.58
N VAL A 23 3.88 1.12 -5.97
CA VAL A 23 3.21 -0.19 -6.11
C VAL A 23 2.12 -0.19 -7.18
N PHE A 24 1.35 0.90 -7.26
CA PHE A 24 0.14 1.02 -8.08
C PHE A 24 0.31 2.02 -9.23
N GLY A 25 1.32 2.88 -9.18
CA GLY A 25 1.55 3.96 -10.13
C GLY A 25 1.24 5.34 -9.56
N GLU A 26 1.88 6.36 -10.13
CA GLU A 26 1.75 7.74 -9.67
C GLU A 26 0.31 8.23 -9.76
N GLY A 27 -0.22 8.79 -8.66
CA GLY A 27 -1.58 9.33 -8.63
C GLY A 27 -2.69 8.29 -8.56
N VAL A 28 -2.38 7.00 -8.68
CA VAL A 28 -3.37 5.90 -8.69
C VAL A 28 -3.88 5.61 -7.28
N ASP A 29 -5.20 5.67 -7.11
CA ASP A 29 -5.86 5.25 -5.88
C ASP A 29 -6.16 3.74 -5.91
N PRO A 30 -5.53 2.94 -5.03
CA PRO A 30 -5.65 1.47 -5.06
C PRO A 30 -7.03 0.95 -4.68
N ILE A 31 -7.92 1.78 -4.10
CA ILE A 31 -9.31 1.38 -3.83
C ILE A 31 -10.15 1.44 -5.11
N THR A 32 -10.08 2.56 -5.83
CA THR A 32 -10.87 2.77 -7.05
C THR A 32 -10.28 2.09 -8.28
N GLN A 33 -8.96 1.94 -8.33
CA GLN A 33 -8.22 1.28 -9.40
C GLN A 33 -7.26 0.23 -8.82
N PRO A 34 -7.77 -0.92 -8.34
CA PRO A 34 -6.95 -1.95 -7.75
C PRO A 34 -6.12 -2.70 -8.80
N GLY A 35 -5.01 -3.28 -8.35
CA GLY A 35 -4.10 -4.05 -9.19
C GLY A 35 -2.68 -3.53 -9.14
N THR A 36 -1.72 -4.40 -8.81
CA THR A 36 -0.29 -4.08 -8.88
C THR A 36 0.26 -4.37 -10.27
N ALA A 37 1.41 -3.78 -10.62
CA ALA A 37 2.10 -4.05 -11.89
C ALA A 37 2.42 -5.54 -12.11
N THR A 38 2.51 -6.33 -11.04
CA THR A 38 2.76 -7.78 -11.07
C THR A 38 1.49 -8.63 -11.17
N GLY A 39 0.31 -8.01 -11.31
CA GLY A 39 -0.97 -8.72 -11.49
C GLY A 39 -1.67 -9.16 -10.21
N THR A 40 -1.21 -8.72 -9.03
CA THR A 40 -1.89 -9.02 -7.77
C THR A 40 -2.97 -7.97 -7.46
N PRO A 41 -4.03 -8.29 -6.72
CA PRO A 41 -5.04 -7.29 -6.34
C PRO A 41 -4.52 -6.13 -5.47
N GLY A 42 -3.41 -6.30 -4.75
CA GLY A 42 -2.78 -5.26 -3.93
C GLY A 42 -3.49 -4.90 -2.61
N ASN A 43 -4.55 -5.61 -2.22
CA ASN A 43 -5.32 -5.34 -1.00
C ASN A 43 -4.52 -5.45 0.32
N TRP A 44 -3.36 -6.12 0.33
CA TRP A 44 -2.47 -6.13 1.50
C TRP A 44 -2.00 -4.72 1.84
N TRP A 45 -1.64 -3.92 0.83
CA TRP A 45 -1.13 -2.56 1.01
C TRP A 45 -2.19 -1.64 1.60
N THR A 46 -3.43 -1.71 1.08
CA THR A 46 -4.55 -0.87 1.52
C THR A 46 -5.05 -1.25 2.91
N VAL A 47 -5.01 -2.54 3.28
CA VAL A 47 -5.41 -3.01 4.61
C VAL A 47 -4.34 -2.71 5.67
N PHE A 48 -3.05 -2.96 5.40
CA PHE A 48 -1.99 -2.69 6.38
C PHE A 48 -1.83 -1.19 6.65
N ALA A 49 -2.12 -0.35 5.65
CA ALA A 49 -2.12 1.11 5.79
C ALA A 49 -3.15 1.64 6.81
N LEU A 50 -4.13 0.83 7.25
CA LEU A 50 -5.02 1.18 8.38
C LEU A 50 -4.26 1.49 9.67
N VAL A 51 -3.08 0.88 9.87
CA VAL A 51 -2.24 1.09 11.04
C VAL A 51 -0.84 1.50 10.57
N PRO A 52 -0.55 2.81 10.43
CA PRO A 52 0.70 3.30 9.84
C PRO A 52 1.97 2.73 10.49
N ALA A 53 1.98 2.55 11.82
CA ALA A 53 3.12 1.95 12.52
C ALA A 53 3.36 0.48 12.10
N CYS A 54 2.30 -0.30 11.91
CA CYS A 54 2.40 -1.68 11.44
C CYS A 54 2.85 -1.74 9.98
N PHE A 55 2.28 -0.88 9.13
CA PHE A 55 2.68 -0.75 7.74
C PHE A 55 4.17 -0.45 7.59
N ARG A 56 4.68 0.57 8.29
CA ARG A 56 6.10 0.96 8.29
C ARG A 56 7.00 -0.17 8.75
N HIS A 57 6.64 -0.86 9.83
CA HIS A 57 7.40 -2.02 10.31
C HIS A 57 7.49 -3.13 9.25
N ALA A 58 6.36 -3.48 8.63
CA ALA A 58 6.32 -4.51 7.59
C ALA A 58 7.13 -4.11 6.34
N VAL A 59 6.97 -2.87 5.87
CA VAL A 59 7.70 -2.35 4.69
C VAL A 59 9.20 -2.24 4.96
N ALA A 60 9.62 -1.85 6.17
CA ALA A 60 11.03 -1.83 6.55
C ALA A 60 11.67 -3.22 6.45
N GLY A 61 10.91 -4.29 6.72
CA GLY A 61 11.36 -5.67 6.54
C GLY A 61 11.77 -6.00 5.10
N PHE A 62 11.19 -5.34 4.09
CA PHE A 62 11.56 -5.60 2.69
C PHE A 62 12.98 -5.15 2.33
N GLN A 63 13.59 -4.25 3.11
CA GLN A 63 14.98 -3.84 2.89
C GLN A 63 15.94 -5.03 3.02
N PHE A 64 15.58 -6.04 3.82
CA PHE A 64 16.38 -7.26 3.95
C PHE A 64 16.62 -7.99 2.62
N TYR A 65 15.69 -7.87 1.67
CA TYR A 65 15.76 -8.55 0.38
C TYR A 65 16.42 -7.72 -0.73
N ARG A 66 16.92 -6.52 -0.43
CA ARG A 66 17.52 -5.58 -1.41
C ARG A 66 19.06 -5.62 -1.45
N GLY A 67 19.65 -6.74 -1.03
CA GLY A 67 21.10 -6.97 -1.09
C GLY A 67 21.68 -6.82 -2.49
#